data_AF-A0A1G0KXZ0-F1
#
_entry.id   AF-A0A1G0KXZ0-F1
#
_cell.length_a   1.000
_cell.length_b   1.000
_cell.length_c   1.000
_cell.angle_alpha   90.00
_cell.angle_beta   90.00
_cell.angle_gamma   90.00
#
_symmetry.space_group_name_H-M   'P 1'
#
loop_
_entity.id
_entity.type
_entity.pdbx_description
1 polymer ?
#
loop_
_entity_poly.entity_id
_entity_poly.type
_entity_poly.pdbx_seq_one_letter_code
_entity_poly.pdbx_strand_id
1 'polypeptide(L)'
;MQFTKPATSIDDQIALLKSRGLVIADEQRAKHYLRFVGYYRLAGYALPFQVNYNADGSHRFLDGVSFEDILDLHVFDRKLRLAVMDAVERIEVAFRAQFSQTMSELYVPHWFMDAAHFVPSYRHDKFIERIKGRKGSSLAITHV
;
A
#
# COMPACT_ATOMS: atom_id res chain seq x y z
N MET A 1 -9.83 -23.23 12.64
CA MET A 1 -11.00 -22.37 12.90
C MET A 1 -11.77 -22.20 11.61
N GLN A 2 -13.01 -22.70 11.53
CA GLN A 2 -13.89 -22.41 10.40
C GLN A 2 -14.37 -20.97 10.50
N PHE A 3 -14.26 -20.20 9.43
CA PHE A 3 -14.79 -18.85 9.36
C PHE A 3 -16.31 -18.92 9.15
N THR A 4 -17.08 -18.59 10.18
CA THR A 4 -18.54 -18.79 10.23
C THR A 4 -19.35 -17.53 9.93
N LYS A 5 -18.71 -16.39 9.66
CA LYS A 5 -19.43 -15.14 9.39
C LYS A 5 -20.06 -15.19 7.99
N PRO A 6 -21.38 -15.03 7.85
CA PRO A 6 -22.04 -15.01 6.55
C PRO A 6 -21.59 -13.78 5.74
N ALA A 7 -21.55 -13.94 4.42
CA ALA A 7 -21.37 -12.81 3.53
C ALA A 7 -22.57 -11.86 3.71
N THR A 8 -22.29 -10.57 3.91
CA THR A 8 -23.30 -9.52 4.02
C THR A 8 -23.51 -8.89 2.65
N SER A 9 -24.75 -8.73 2.22
CA SER A 9 -25.06 -8.02 0.98
C SER A 9 -24.71 -6.54 1.10
N ILE A 10 -24.63 -5.83 -0.03
CA ILE A 10 -24.37 -4.39 -0.01
C ILE A 10 -25.50 -3.64 0.71
N ASP A 11 -26.75 -4.10 0.54
CA ASP A 11 -27.90 -3.51 1.24
C ASP A 11 -27.82 -3.73 2.76
N ASP A 12 -27.39 -4.92 3.21
CA ASP A 12 -27.16 -5.19 4.63
C ASP A 12 -26.03 -4.32 5.20
N GLN A 13 -24.99 -4.06 4.41
CA GLN A 13 -23.90 -3.18 4.81
C GLN A 13 -24.38 -1.74 4.98
N ILE A 14 -25.22 -1.23 4.07
CA ILE A 14 -25.84 0.11 4.20
C ILE A 14 -26.70 0.16 5.47
N ALA A 15 -27.56 -0.84 5.68
CA ALA A 15 -28.41 -0.90 6.85
C ALA A 15 -27.59 -0.94 8.16
N LEU A 16 -26.49 -1.70 8.18
CA LEU A 16 -25.57 -1.78 9.31
C LEU A 16 -24.86 -0.45 9.60
N LEU A 17 -24.44 0.27 8.56
CA LEU A 17 -23.78 1.56 8.74
C LEU A 17 -24.77 2.60 9.29
N LYS A 18 -26.01 2.63 8.77
CA LYS A 18 -27.07 3.50 9.29
C LYS A 18 -27.45 3.16 10.73
N SER A 19 -27.58 1.88 11.08
CA SER A 19 -27.92 1.48 12.45
C SER A 19 -26.84 1.83 13.48
N ARG A 20 -25.60 2.04 13.02
CA ARG A 20 -24.48 2.52 13.83
C ARG A 20 -24.38 4.04 13.94
N GLY A 21 -25.29 4.78 13.32
CA GLY A 21 -25.34 6.24 13.36
C GLY A 21 -24.64 6.95 12.20
N LEU A 22 -24.22 6.23 11.15
CA LEU A 22 -23.63 6.88 9.98
C LEU A 22 -24.71 7.57 9.13
N VAL A 23 -24.49 8.84 8.82
CA VAL A 23 -25.34 9.59 7.89
C VAL A 23 -25.00 9.20 6.46
N ILE A 24 -25.98 8.71 5.71
CA ILE A 24 -25.83 8.36 4.29
C ILE A 24 -26.89 9.11 3.50
N ALA A 25 -26.50 10.23 2.88
CA ALA A 25 -27.40 11.07 2.09
C ALA A 25 -27.73 10.44 0.73
N ASP A 26 -26.73 9.90 0.04
CA ASP A 26 -26.88 9.20 -1.24
C ASP A 26 -26.52 7.72 -1.09
N GLU A 27 -27.55 6.90 -0.88
CA GLU A 27 -27.37 5.46 -0.78
C GLU A 27 -26.82 4.84 -2.06
N GLN A 28 -27.21 5.32 -3.24
CA GLN A 28 -26.76 4.72 -4.51
C GLN A 28 -25.26 4.91 -4.69
N ARG A 29 -24.77 6.12 -4.37
CA ARG A 29 -23.34 6.41 -4.32
C ARG A 29 -22.64 5.55 -3.28
N ALA A 30 -23.17 5.43 -2.07
CA ALA A 30 -22.58 4.59 -1.03
C ALA A 30 -22.49 3.11 -1.46
N LYS A 31 -23.56 2.56 -2.07
CA LYS A 31 -23.59 1.21 -2.63
C LYS A 31 -22.54 1.02 -3.73
N HIS A 32 -22.37 2.01 -4.61
CA HIS A 32 -21.33 1.99 -5.64
C HIS A 32 -19.93 1.86 -5.01
N TYR A 33 -19.60 2.70 -4.03
CA TYR A 33 -18.30 2.63 -3.36
C TYR A 33 -18.12 1.34 -2.56
N LEU A 34 -19.13 0.87 -1.84
CA LEU A 34 -19.07 -0.43 -1.14
C LEU A 34 -18.81 -1.59 -2.11
N ARG A 35 -19.37 -1.53 -3.33
CA ARG A 35 -19.13 -2.54 -4.37
C ARG A 35 -17.70 -2.56 -4.89
N PHE A 36 -17.11 -1.40 -5.17
CA PHE A 36 -15.81 -1.32 -5.85
C PHE A 36 -14.61 -1.11 -4.92
N VAL A 37 -14.81 -0.45 -3.78
CA VAL A 37 -13.78 -0.26 -2.74
C VAL A 37 -13.82 -1.38 -1.71
N GLY A 38 -15.01 -1.88 -1.39
CA GLY A 38 -15.24 -2.92 -0.40
C GLY A 38 -15.45 -2.38 1.02
N TYR A 39 -16.42 -2.96 1.72
CA TYR A 39 -16.76 -2.59 3.11
C TYR A 39 -15.55 -2.62 4.05
N TYR A 40 -14.74 -3.68 4.06
CA TYR A 40 -13.63 -3.79 5.00
C TYR A 40 -12.54 -2.73 4.79
N ARG A 41 -12.34 -2.29 3.54
CA ARG A 41 -11.40 -1.20 3.25
C ARG A 41 -11.93 0.11 3.81
N LEU A 42 -13.20 0.44 3.54
CA LEU A 42 -13.84 1.64 4.06
C LEU A 42 -13.97 1.62 5.60
N ALA A 43 -14.22 0.45 6.19
CA ALA A 43 -14.31 0.27 7.64
C ALA A 43 -13.00 0.61 8.37
N GLY A 44 -11.84 0.42 7.72
CA GLY A 44 -10.56 0.88 8.27
C GLY A 44 -10.48 2.40 8.37
N TYR A 45 -10.94 3.12 7.34
CA TYR A 45 -11.01 4.59 7.35
C TYR A 45 -12.15 5.12 8.23
N ALA A 46 -13.09 4.28 8.62
CA ALA A 46 -14.19 4.62 9.51
C ALA A 46 -13.78 4.67 11.00
N LEU A 47 -12.63 4.09 11.38
CA LEU A 47 -12.18 3.99 12.78
C LEU A 47 -12.05 5.34 13.51
N PRO A 48 -11.46 6.40 12.90
CA PRO A 48 -11.32 7.70 13.57
C PRO A 48 -12.65 8.40 13.83
N PHE A 49 -13.70 8.00 13.13
CA PHE A 49 -15.04 8.58 13.24
C PHE A 49 -15.96 7.82 14.19
N GLN A 50 -15.44 6.77 14.84
CA GLN A 50 -16.20 5.99 15.80
C GLN A 50 -15.90 6.44 17.24
N VAL A 51 -16.92 6.33 18.10
CA VAL A 51 -16.84 6.67 19.51
C VAL A 51 -15.71 5.87 20.17
N ASN A 52 -14.82 6.56 20.89
CA ASN A 52 -13.65 5.97 21.56
C ASN A 52 -12.78 5.09 20.64
N TYR A 53 -12.72 5.37 19.34
CA TYR A 53 -12.01 4.52 18.36
C TYR A 53 -12.42 3.03 18.41
N ASN A 54 -13.67 2.76 18.81
CA ASN A 54 -14.19 1.41 19.08
C ASN A 54 -13.48 0.62 20.17
N ALA A 55 -12.88 1.30 21.16
CA ALA A 55 -12.29 0.61 22.30
C ALA A 55 -13.31 -0.30 23.03
N ASP A 56 -14.61 0.02 22.97
CA ASP A 56 -15.71 -0.75 23.54
C ASP A 56 -16.33 -1.78 22.57
N GLY A 57 -15.86 -1.85 21.33
CA GLY A 57 -16.42 -2.73 20.29
C GLY A 57 -17.82 -2.37 19.79
N SER A 58 -18.37 -1.21 20.18
CA SER A 58 -19.75 -0.83 19.85
C SER A 58 -19.95 -0.44 18.38
N HIS A 59 -18.87 -0.07 17.69
CA HIS A 59 -18.89 0.37 16.28
C HIS A 59 -19.80 1.58 16.01
N ARG A 60 -20.12 2.37 17.03
CA ARG A 60 -20.98 3.55 16.89
C ARG A 60 -20.20 4.73 16.35
N PHE A 61 -20.79 5.44 15.40
CA PHE A 61 -20.23 6.67 14.84
C PHE A 61 -20.47 7.86 15.77
N LEU A 62 -19.59 8.86 15.67
CA LEU A 62 -19.83 10.18 16.25
C LEU A 62 -21.04 10.83 15.56
N ASP A 63 -21.77 11.67 16.29
CA ASP A 63 -22.97 12.33 15.75
C ASP A 63 -22.63 13.21 14.54
N GLY A 64 -23.42 13.08 13.48
CA GLY A 64 -23.28 13.87 12.26
C GLY A 64 -22.23 13.40 11.26
N VAL A 65 -21.46 12.34 11.58
CA VAL A 65 -20.51 11.76 10.62
C VAL A 65 -21.26 11.20 9.41
N SER A 66 -20.80 11.59 8.23
CA SER A 66 -21.32 11.16 6.94
C SER A 66 -20.47 10.05 6.31
N PHE A 67 -21.06 9.32 5.37
CA PHE A 67 -20.32 8.40 4.51
C PHE A 67 -19.25 9.12 3.70
N GLU A 68 -19.51 10.36 3.31
CA GLU A 68 -18.60 11.23 2.57
C GLU A 68 -17.32 11.52 3.37
N ASP A 69 -17.41 11.73 4.70
CA ASP A 69 -16.22 11.96 5.55
C ASP A 69 -15.25 10.76 5.50
N ILE A 70 -15.80 9.55 5.56
CA ILE A 70 -15.03 8.30 5.47
C ILE A 70 -14.42 8.15 4.07
N LEU A 71 -15.21 8.48 3.04
CA LEU A 71 -14.78 8.41 1.65
C LEU A 71 -13.67 9.41 1.35
N ASP A 72 -13.76 10.63 1.88
CA ASP A 72 -12.76 11.67 1.66
C ASP A 72 -11.42 11.30 2.29
N LEU A 73 -11.43 10.71 3.49
CA LEU A 73 -10.22 10.16 4.09
C LEU A 73 -9.61 9.04 3.23
N HIS A 74 -10.44 8.15 2.69
CA HIS A 74 -9.98 7.11 1.77
C HIS A 74 -9.36 7.70 0.49
N VAL A 75 -10.02 8.68 -0.13
CA VAL A 75 -9.55 9.34 -1.36
C VAL A 75 -8.26 10.12 -1.11
N PHE A 76 -8.15 10.80 0.04
CA PHE A 76 -6.94 11.47 0.46
C PHE A 76 -5.76 10.51 0.57
N ASP A 77 -5.91 9.39 1.30
CA ASP A 77 -4.85 8.37 1.42
C ASP A 77 -4.43 7.83 0.06
N ARG A 78 -5.39 7.57 -0.84
CA ARG A 78 -5.09 7.13 -2.20
C ARG A 78 -4.24 8.16 -2.95
N LYS A 79 -4.59 9.45 -2.88
CA LYS A 79 -3.83 10.53 -3.54
C LYS A 79 -2.43 10.67 -2.94
N LEU A 80 -2.33 10.63 -1.61
CA LEU A 80 -1.05 10.69 -0.91
C LEU A 80 -0.15 9.52 -1.31
N ARG A 81 -0.68 8.29 -1.36
CA ARG A 81 0.07 7.11 -1.79
C ARG A 81 0.62 7.26 -3.20
N LEU A 82 -0.17 7.79 -4.14
CA LEU A 82 0.29 8.01 -5.51
C LEU A 82 1.40 9.06 -5.57
N ALA A 83 1.27 10.17 -4.83
CA ALA A 83 2.32 11.19 -4.77
C ALA A 83 3.61 10.66 -4.15
N VAL A 84 3.51 9.86 -3.09
CA VAL A 84 4.67 9.22 -2.44
C VAL A 84 5.35 8.25 -3.40
N MET A 85 4.58 7.44 -4.15
CA MET A 85 5.16 6.49 -5.11
C MET A 85 5.90 7.19 -6.25
N ASP A 86 5.35 8.28 -6.81
CA ASP A 86 6.05 9.10 -7.82
C ASP A 86 7.36 9.68 -7.27
N ALA A 87 7.37 10.16 -6.03
CA ALA A 87 8.59 10.66 -5.40
C ALA A 87 9.64 9.55 -5.17
N VAL A 88 9.21 8.38 -4.69
CA VAL A 88 10.09 7.23 -4.44
C VAL A 88 10.70 6.70 -5.74
N GLU A 89 9.95 6.68 -6.84
CA GLU A 89 10.45 6.27 -8.15
C GLU A 89 11.62 7.15 -8.61
N ARG A 90 11.50 8.47 -8.47
CA ARG A 90 12.58 9.42 -8.82
C ARG A 90 13.81 9.23 -7.95
N ILE A 91 13.62 9.01 -6.65
CA ILE A 91 14.72 8.74 -5.70
C ILE A 91 15.41 7.42 -6.05
N GLU A 92 14.66 6.36 -6.37
CA GLU A 92 15.20 5.06 -6.73
C GLU A 92 16.12 5.16 -7.95
N VAL A 93 15.65 5.82 -9.02
CA VAL A 93 16.43 5.98 -10.25
C VAL A 93 17.70 6.79 -10.00
N ALA A 94 17.59 7.93 -9.30
CA ALA A 94 18.73 8.77 -8.97
C ALA A 94 19.75 8.03 -8.09
N PHE A 95 19.28 7.33 -7.05
CA PHE A 95 20.13 6.56 -6.15
C PHE A 95 20.83 5.42 -6.89
N ARG A 96 20.12 4.66 -7.73
CA ARG A 96 20.72 3.57 -8.51
C ARG A 96 21.81 4.09 -9.44
N ALA A 97 21.55 5.19 -10.15
CA ALA A 97 22.51 5.79 -11.07
C ALA A 97 23.76 6.27 -10.31
N GLN A 98 23.57 7.05 -9.24
CA GLN A 98 24.69 7.57 -8.45
C GLN A 98 25.51 6.45 -7.80
N PHE A 99 24.84 5.46 -7.22
CA PHE A 99 25.52 4.33 -6.60
C PHE A 99 26.33 3.52 -7.62
N SER A 100 25.75 3.25 -8.80
CA SER A 100 26.47 2.54 -9.87
C SER A 100 27.68 3.34 -10.37
N GLN A 101 27.52 4.64 -10.59
CA GLN A 101 28.61 5.51 -11.04
C GLN A 101 29.74 5.56 -10.02
N THR A 102 29.43 5.90 -8.76
CA THR A 102 30.43 6.00 -7.69
C THR A 102 31.17 4.68 -7.49
N MET A 103 30.47 3.54 -7.48
CA MET A 103 31.14 2.24 -7.32
C MET A 103 31.99 1.85 -8.54
N SER A 104 31.59 2.26 -9.74
CA SER A 104 32.36 2.00 -10.96
C SER A 104 33.63 2.84 -11.02
N GLU A 105 33.57 4.09 -10.56
CA GLU A 105 34.73 4.98 -10.45
C GLU A 105 35.72 4.54 -9.37
N LEU A 106 35.23 4.05 -8.23
CA LEU A 106 36.08 3.56 -7.13
C LEU A 106 36.74 2.21 -7.43
N TYR A 107 36.06 1.36 -8.20
CA TYR A 107 36.51 0.00 -8.49
C TYR A 107 36.51 -0.25 -10.00
N VAL A 108 35.49 -0.91 -10.53
CA VAL A 108 35.33 -1.27 -11.94
C VAL A 108 33.83 -1.30 -12.29
N PRO A 109 33.44 -1.19 -13.58
CA PRO A 109 32.02 -1.22 -13.99
C PRO A 109 31.23 -2.45 -13.50
N HIS A 110 31.91 -3.58 -13.31
CA HIS A 110 31.33 -4.80 -12.73
C HIS A 110 31.74 -5.04 -11.28
N TRP A 111 31.88 -3.98 -10.48
CA TRP A 111 32.30 -4.04 -9.08
C TRP A 111 31.54 -5.09 -8.26
N PHE A 112 30.26 -5.30 -8.55
CA PHE A 112 29.41 -6.25 -7.82
C PHE A 112 29.76 -7.73 -8.08
N MET A 113 30.61 -8.04 -9.05
CA MET A 113 31.10 -9.41 -9.32
C MET A 113 32.17 -9.85 -8.32
N ASP A 114 32.83 -8.91 -7.65
CA ASP A 114 33.85 -9.21 -6.65
C ASP A 114 33.22 -9.21 -5.25
N ALA A 115 33.36 -10.35 -4.56
CA ALA A 115 32.87 -10.52 -3.19
C ALA A 115 33.62 -9.63 -2.18
N ALA A 116 34.85 -9.20 -2.49
CA ALA A 116 35.66 -8.35 -1.62
C ALA A 116 35.04 -6.96 -1.38
N HIS A 117 34.16 -6.50 -2.27
CA HIS A 117 33.41 -5.24 -2.11
C HIS A 117 32.19 -5.36 -1.19
N PHE A 118 31.89 -6.56 -0.67
CA PHE A 118 30.75 -6.82 0.21
C PHE A 118 31.22 -7.11 1.64
N VAL A 119 30.34 -6.86 2.61
CA VAL A 119 30.60 -7.27 3.99
C VAL A 119 30.70 -8.81 4.08
N PRO A 120 31.61 -9.38 4.90
CA PRO A 120 31.85 -10.82 4.91
C PRO A 120 30.64 -11.70 5.25
N SER A 121 29.66 -11.15 5.97
CA SER A 121 28.41 -11.84 6.32
C SER A 121 27.40 -11.88 5.16
N TYR A 122 27.65 -11.16 4.08
CA TYR A 122 26.77 -11.13 2.92
C TYR A 122 26.97 -12.35 2.04
N ARG A 123 25.88 -13.06 1.72
CA ARG A 123 25.89 -14.23 0.83
C ARG A 123 25.97 -13.79 -0.64
N HIS A 124 27.17 -13.38 -1.07
CA HIS A 124 27.46 -12.90 -2.42
C HIS A 124 27.20 -13.98 -3.49
N ASP A 125 27.54 -15.23 -3.20
CA ASP A 125 27.23 -16.40 -4.01
C ASP A 125 25.75 -16.46 -4.42
N LYS A 126 24.83 -16.39 -3.45
CA LYS A 126 23.39 -16.41 -3.69
C LYS A 126 22.90 -15.18 -4.45
N PHE A 127 23.54 -14.04 -4.21
CA PHE A 127 23.24 -12.80 -4.94
C PHE A 127 23.57 -12.94 -6.43
N ILE A 128 24.75 -13.48 -6.75
CA ILE A 128 25.17 -13.74 -8.13
C ILE A 128 24.30 -14.79 -8.81
N GLU A 129 23.94 -15.88 -8.13
CA GLU A 129 22.98 -16.87 -8.64
C GLU A 129 21.64 -16.23 -9.02
N ARG A 130 21.10 -15.37 -8.14
CA ARG A 130 19.85 -14.66 -8.38
C ARG A 130 19.93 -13.71 -9.58
N ILE A 131 21.07 -13.05 -9.79
CA ILE A 131 21.30 -12.20 -10.97
C ILE A 131 21.36 -13.05 -12.23
N LYS A 132 22.12 -14.16 -12.22
CA LYS A 132 22.25 -15.06 -13.38
C LYS A 132 20.91 -15.69 -13.77
N GLY A 133 20.07 -16.03 -12.80
CA GLY A 133 18.73 -16.58 -13.03
C GLY A 133 17.71 -15.59 -13.63
N ARG A 134 17.97 -14.28 -13.57
CA ARG A 134 17.07 -13.22 -14.10
C ARG A 134 17.35 -12.83 -15.55
N LYS A 135 18.31 -13.46 -16.24
CA LYS A 135 18.75 -13.13 -17.62
C LYS A 135 17.69 -13.20 -18.74
N GLY A 136 16.40 -13.39 -18.42
CA GLY A 136 15.29 -13.33 -19.40
C GLY A 136 14.63 -11.97 -19.57
N SER A 137 14.92 -10.95 -18.75
CA SER A 137 14.34 -9.62 -18.88
C SER A 137 15.40 -8.53 -18.65
N SER A 138 15.80 -7.92 -19.77
CA SER A 138 16.63 -6.70 -19.93
C SER A 138 17.10 -6.00 -18.65
N LEU A 139 18.42 -6.04 -18.40
CA LEU A 139 19.08 -5.11 -17.51
C LEU A 139 20.08 -4.29 -18.33
N ALA A 140 19.75 -3.02 -18.50
CA ALA A 140 20.54 -1.96 -19.10
C ALA A 140 21.80 -1.60 -18.27
N ILE A 141 22.62 -2.60 -17.94
CA ILE A 141 23.90 -2.42 -17.22
C ILE A 141 25.09 -2.75 -18.15
N THR A 142 24.85 -3.09 -19.41
CA THR A 142 25.93 -3.52 -20.33
C THR A 142 26.72 -2.36 -20.95
N HIS A 143 26.21 -1.12 -20.91
CA HIS A 143 26.93 0.02 -21.51
C HIS A 143 26.77 1.29 -20.65
N VAL A 144 27.67 1.45 -19.69
CA VAL A 144 28.23 2.75 -19.28
C VAL A 144 29.74 2.57 -19.24
#